data_AF-A0AA39X2M5-F1
#
_entry.id   AF-A0AA39X2M5-F1
#
_cell.length_a   1.000
_cell.length_b   1.000
_cell.length_c   1.000
_cell.angle_alpha   90.00
_cell.angle_beta   90.00
_cell.angle_gamma   90.00
#
_symmetry.space_group_name_H-M   'P 1'
#
loop_
_entity.id
_entity.type
_entity.pdbx_description
1 polymer ?
#
loop_
_entity_poly.entity_id
_entity_poly.type
_entity_poly.pdbx_seq_one_letter_code
_entity_poly.pdbx_strand_id
1 'polypeptide(L)'
;MEGFLQGLPPGFNNTSLRNELDPYMKKLSIAGYSRSVHKSKTTGHIVFLDASHGSKFLDQHGVLTPSPSRKFGKPESGGIYFAPPLPSSERLMLMGMPPACHPSHKEPSDFELRGIRYETEKRESEPHVPRSEQRPVALAPQESMASLLQALLTFQSKRGGPPPKDRVAGIDDARSRISKYCLVYYMLLLEEGLLHVTRSTIGHEIAGSSGSTFKPDLECVDALETELGRVNQLGSLPYTMLFLLKALVTNNYLHPTVVGELARQLVSDFSHKTRGVEPPTSIEAFKKLFQAIECPSPQSDPSRFTVPNIMAYLRETAWFNNYDESGQTKFPLCSQS
;
A
#
# COMPACT_ATOMS: atom_id res chain seq x y z
N MET A 1 -13.92 -12.41 24.09
CA MET A 1 -15.26 -11.98 23.61
C MET A 1 -15.16 -11.56 22.15
N GLU A 2 -16.20 -11.75 21.34
CA GLU A 2 -16.25 -11.27 19.95
C GLU A 2 -17.27 -10.13 19.82
N GLY A 3 -16.87 -9.05 19.16
CA GLY A 3 -17.74 -7.94 18.76
C GLY A 3 -17.95 -7.93 17.25
N PHE A 4 -19.18 -7.68 16.82
CA PHE A 4 -19.59 -7.60 15.43
C PHE A 4 -19.73 -6.14 14.99
N LEU A 5 -19.10 -5.79 13.86
CA LEU A 5 -19.20 -4.48 13.21
C LEU A 5 -20.09 -4.59 11.98
N GLN A 6 -21.10 -3.74 11.88
CA GLN A 6 -22.00 -3.63 10.74
C GLN A 6 -21.99 -2.22 10.17
N GLY A 7 -22.13 -2.10 8.84
CA GLY A 7 -22.15 -0.80 8.15
C GLY A 7 -20.76 -0.27 7.82
N LEU A 8 -19.77 -1.15 7.65
CA LEU A 8 -18.44 -0.76 7.15
C LEU A 8 -18.53 -0.30 5.68
N PRO A 9 -17.73 0.67 5.24
CA PRO A 9 -17.70 1.09 3.84
C PRO A 9 -17.38 -0.06 2.87
N PRO A 10 -17.92 -0.06 1.64
CA PRO A 10 -17.53 -1.02 0.62
C PRO A 10 -16.04 -0.86 0.25
N GLY A 11 -15.31 -1.96 0.11
CA GLY A 11 -13.87 -1.94 -0.16
C GLY A 11 -12.99 -1.69 1.07
N PHE A 12 -13.58 -1.59 2.26
CA PHE A 12 -12.83 -1.41 3.51
C PHE A 12 -12.00 -2.67 3.81
N ASN A 13 -10.68 -2.51 3.98
CA ASN A 13 -9.75 -3.62 4.18
C ASN A 13 -9.24 -3.68 5.64
N ASN A 14 -8.57 -4.78 6.00
CA ASN A 14 -8.06 -5.00 7.36
C ASN A 14 -7.02 -3.95 7.80
N THR A 15 -6.27 -3.37 6.86
CA THR A 15 -5.26 -2.34 7.14
C THR A 15 -5.92 -1.00 7.47
N SER A 16 -6.94 -0.59 6.70
CA SER A 16 -7.72 0.60 6.99
C SER A 16 -8.49 0.46 8.30
N LEU A 17 -9.11 -0.71 8.55
CA LEU A 17 -9.80 -0.98 9.81
C LEU A 17 -8.85 -0.91 11.01
N ARG A 18 -7.61 -1.42 10.87
CA ARG A 18 -6.57 -1.27 11.90
C ARG A 18 -6.31 0.20 12.20
N ASN A 19 -5.92 0.98 11.19
CA ASN A 19 -5.49 2.35 11.39
C ASN A 19 -6.57 3.22 12.02
N GLU A 20 -7.84 2.96 11.68
CA GLU A 20 -8.99 3.66 12.24
C GLU A 20 -9.36 3.17 13.66
N LEU A 21 -9.21 1.88 13.98
CA LEU A 21 -9.53 1.34 15.32
C LEU A 21 -8.43 1.57 16.37
N ASP A 22 -7.16 1.54 15.99
CA ASP A 22 -6.02 1.60 16.90
C ASP A 22 -6.09 2.82 17.88
N PRO A 23 -6.51 4.04 17.47
CA PRO A 23 -6.68 5.17 18.39
C PRO A 23 -7.73 4.93 19.49
N TYR A 24 -8.84 4.28 19.16
CA TYR A 24 -9.91 3.98 20.13
C TYR A 24 -9.48 2.90 21.12
N MET A 25 -8.81 1.86 20.62
CA MET A 25 -8.27 0.79 21.46
C MET A 25 -7.21 1.34 22.43
N LYS A 26 -6.35 2.25 21.95
CA LYS A 26 -5.37 2.94 22.79
C LYS A 26 -6.03 3.83 23.85
N LYS A 27 -7.06 4.61 23.49
CA LYS A 27 -7.84 5.44 24.43
C LYS A 27 -8.48 4.58 25.53
N LEU A 28 -8.90 3.37 25.19
CA LEU A 28 -9.51 2.40 26.11
C LEU A 28 -8.51 1.52 26.88
N SER A 29 -7.20 1.65 26.60
CA SER A 29 -6.14 0.77 27.13
C SER A 29 -6.35 -0.71 26.78
N ILE A 30 -6.82 -1.01 25.56
CA ILE A 30 -7.01 -2.37 25.06
C ILE A 30 -5.81 -2.75 24.18
N ALA A 31 -4.97 -3.67 24.65
CA ALA A 31 -3.77 -4.11 23.92
C ALA A 31 -4.01 -5.37 23.04
N GLY A 32 -4.73 -6.34 23.59
CA GLY A 32 -4.94 -7.65 22.95
C GLY A 32 -6.26 -7.75 22.19
N TYR A 33 -6.23 -7.49 20.88
CA TYR A 33 -7.36 -7.71 19.98
C TYR A 33 -6.93 -8.13 18.57
N SER A 34 -7.77 -8.90 17.89
CA SER A 34 -7.72 -9.12 16.44
C SER A 34 -8.84 -8.34 15.74
N ARG A 35 -8.68 -8.11 14.44
CA ARG A 35 -9.76 -7.60 13.59
C ARG A 35 -9.78 -8.33 12.26
N SER A 36 -10.97 -8.51 11.71
CA SER A 36 -11.18 -9.17 10.43
C SER A 36 -12.37 -8.55 9.70
N VAL A 37 -12.19 -8.26 8.41
CA VAL A 37 -13.24 -7.77 7.51
C VAL A 37 -13.56 -8.83 6.46
N HIS A 38 -14.84 -9.03 6.20
CA HIS A 38 -15.29 -9.86 5.08
C HIS A 38 -15.20 -9.07 3.77
N LYS A 39 -14.33 -9.51 2.84
CA LYS A 39 -14.02 -8.80 1.57
C LYS A 39 -15.23 -8.36 0.74
N SER A 40 -16.34 -9.09 0.80
CA SER A 40 -17.55 -8.81 0.02
C SER A 40 -18.69 -8.18 0.82
N LYS A 41 -18.52 -7.94 2.12
CA LYS A 41 -19.60 -7.49 3.00
C LYS A 41 -19.20 -6.23 3.77
N THR A 42 -20.18 -5.42 4.08
CA THR A 42 -20.06 -4.24 4.96
C THR A 42 -20.00 -4.63 6.43
N THR A 43 -19.37 -5.77 6.73
CA THR A 43 -19.36 -6.40 8.06
C THR A 43 -17.97 -6.88 8.42
N GLY A 44 -17.62 -6.73 9.69
CA GLY A 44 -16.38 -7.24 10.27
C GLY A 44 -16.59 -7.74 11.70
N HIS A 45 -15.55 -8.34 12.27
CA HIS A 45 -15.54 -8.72 13.67
C HIS A 45 -14.23 -8.28 14.33
N ILE A 46 -14.32 -8.03 15.63
CA ILE A 46 -13.21 -7.73 16.53
C ILE A 46 -13.23 -8.80 17.61
N VAL A 47 -12.11 -9.50 17.80
CA VAL A 47 -11.98 -10.46 18.89
C VAL A 47 -11.07 -9.85 19.95
N PHE A 48 -11.55 -9.85 21.18
CA PHE A 48 -10.81 -9.36 22.35
C PHE A 48 -10.23 -10.54 23.11
N LEU A 49 -8.96 -10.41 23.51
CA LEU A 49 -8.27 -11.39 24.35
C LEU A 49 -9.01 -11.59 25.68
N ASP A 50 -9.39 -10.47 26.32
CA ASP A 50 -10.16 -10.46 27.56
C ASP A 50 -11.60 -10.05 27.30
N ALA A 51 -12.56 -10.74 27.94
CA ALA A 51 -13.97 -10.40 27.82
C ALA A 51 -14.29 -9.00 28.36
N SER A 52 -13.61 -8.58 29.44
CA SER A 52 -13.77 -7.25 30.04
C SER A 52 -13.43 -6.11 29.08
N HIS A 53 -12.40 -6.28 28.24
CA HIS A 53 -12.04 -5.32 27.20
C HIS A 53 -13.13 -5.20 26.13
N GLY A 54 -13.73 -6.32 25.74
CA GLY A 54 -14.86 -6.33 24.81
C GLY A 54 -16.08 -5.62 25.36
N SER A 55 -16.44 -5.86 26.63
CA SER A 55 -17.53 -5.14 27.30
C SER A 55 -17.25 -3.64 27.37
N LYS A 56 -16.05 -3.23 27.81
CA LYS A 56 -15.65 -1.83 27.89
C LYS A 56 -15.74 -1.11 26.52
N PHE A 57 -15.31 -1.79 25.46
CA PHE A 57 -15.43 -1.27 24.09
C PHE A 57 -16.89 -1.09 23.67
N LEU A 58 -17.75 -2.08 23.93
CA LEU A 58 -19.17 -2.02 23.59
C LEU A 58 -19.96 -1.03 24.46
N ASP A 59 -19.58 -0.82 25.71
CA ASP A 59 -20.21 0.18 26.57
C ASP A 59 -19.97 1.60 26.04
N GLN A 60 -18.77 1.86 25.49
CA GLN A 60 -18.43 3.18 24.95
C GLN A 60 -18.83 3.36 23.48
N HIS A 61 -18.72 2.32 22.66
CA HIS A 61 -18.86 2.41 21.19
C HIS A 61 -19.95 1.50 20.60
N GLY A 62 -20.59 0.68 21.42
CA GLY A 62 -21.73 -0.14 21.03
C GLY A 62 -22.90 0.69 20.53
N VAL A 63 -23.75 0.09 19.70
CA VAL A 63 -25.07 0.66 19.48
C VAL A 63 -25.80 0.60 20.81
N LEU A 64 -26.09 1.76 21.39
CA LEU A 64 -27.16 1.89 22.37
C LEU A 64 -28.42 1.46 21.64
N THR A 65 -28.78 0.18 21.72
CA THR A 65 -30.12 -0.25 21.34
C THR A 65 -31.05 0.63 22.15
N PRO A 66 -31.91 1.45 21.50
CA PRO A 66 -32.93 2.15 22.25
C PRO A 66 -33.70 1.05 22.97
N SER A 67 -33.62 1.03 24.30
CA SER A 67 -34.23 0.00 25.13
C SER A 67 -35.66 -0.23 24.63
N PRO A 68 -36.06 -1.46 24.26
CA PRO A 68 -37.42 -1.73 23.80
C PRO A 68 -38.50 -1.54 24.89
N SER A 69 -38.13 -1.00 26.05
CA SER A 69 -38.94 -0.94 27.27
C SER A 69 -39.49 0.45 27.57
N ARG A 70 -39.91 1.21 26.55
CA ARG A 70 -41.03 2.14 26.75
C ARG A 70 -42.09 1.80 25.72
N LYS A 71 -43.11 1.08 26.17
CA LYS A 71 -44.43 1.07 25.54
C LYS A 71 -44.93 2.52 25.51
N PHE A 72 -44.45 3.32 24.57
CA PHE A 72 -45.09 4.58 24.24
C PHE A 72 -46.43 4.21 23.64
N GLY A 73 -47.50 4.67 24.29
CA GLY A 73 -48.86 4.49 23.83
C GLY A 73 -49.00 4.86 22.36
N LYS A 74 -49.93 4.17 21.69
CA LYS A 74 -50.37 4.47 20.33
C LYS A 74 -50.34 5.99 20.07
N PRO A 75 -49.58 6.49 19.09
CA PRO A 75 -49.79 7.83 18.61
C PRO A 75 -51.06 7.81 17.76
N GLU A 76 -52.13 8.38 18.28
CA GLU A 76 -53.21 8.87 17.44
C GLU A 76 -52.64 10.06 16.64
N SER A 77 -52.48 9.84 15.33
CA SER A 77 -52.43 10.87 14.28
C SER A 77 -51.56 12.11 14.54
N GLY A 78 -50.30 12.06 14.11
CA GLY A 78 -49.48 13.26 13.94
C GLY A 78 -48.00 12.91 13.85
N GLY A 79 -47.48 12.76 12.63
CA GLY A 79 -46.11 12.32 12.37
C GLY A 79 -45.06 13.25 12.97
N ILE A 80 -44.32 12.75 13.97
CA ILE A 80 -43.09 13.37 14.46
C ILE A 80 -41.94 12.48 13.99
N TYR A 81 -41.17 12.97 13.02
CA TYR A 81 -39.89 12.37 12.66
C TYR A 81 -38.94 12.57 13.85
N PHE A 82 -38.69 11.52 14.62
CA PHE A 82 -37.64 11.53 15.63
C PHE A 82 -36.29 11.66 14.91
N ALA A 83 -35.72 12.85 14.92
CA ALA A 83 -34.35 13.06 14.52
C ALA A 83 -33.46 12.18 15.41
N PRO A 84 -32.58 11.33 14.85
CA PRO A 84 -31.67 10.55 15.65
C PRO A 84 -30.81 11.49 16.52
N PRO A 85 -30.55 11.13 17.79
CA PRO A 85 -29.72 11.96 18.67
C PRO A 85 -28.39 12.24 17.99
N LEU A 86 -27.99 13.52 18.01
CA LEU A 86 -26.71 13.99 17.47
C LEU A 86 -25.57 13.09 17.99
N PRO A 87 -24.64 12.67 17.13
CA PRO A 87 -23.55 11.81 17.55
C PRO A 87 -22.74 12.53 18.63
N SER A 88 -22.63 11.93 19.81
CA SER A 88 -21.63 12.39 20.77
C SER A 88 -20.26 12.23 20.11
N SER A 89 -19.34 13.17 20.39
CA SER A 89 -17.97 13.16 19.87
C SER A 89 -17.17 11.91 20.26
N GLU A 90 -17.74 11.03 21.09
CA GLU A 90 -17.14 9.77 21.54
C GLU A 90 -17.60 8.54 20.75
N ARG A 91 -18.49 8.71 19.78
CA ARG A 91 -18.95 7.59 18.95
C ARG A 91 -17.82 7.12 18.04
N LEU A 92 -17.70 5.80 17.89
CA LEU A 92 -16.79 5.20 16.92
C LEU A 92 -17.15 5.69 15.52
N MET A 93 -16.20 6.33 14.85
CA MET A 93 -16.31 6.77 13.46
C MET A 93 -15.21 6.07 12.67
N LEU A 94 -15.60 5.31 11.65
CA LEU A 94 -14.68 4.68 10.70
C LEU A 94 -14.87 5.36 9.35
N MET A 95 -13.87 6.11 8.89
CA MET A 95 -13.96 6.93 7.67
C MET A 95 -15.18 7.88 7.64
N GLY A 96 -15.52 8.48 8.78
CA GLY A 96 -16.66 9.39 8.88
C GLY A 96 -18.03 8.70 8.89
N MET A 97 -18.08 7.36 8.90
CA MET A 97 -19.33 6.60 9.07
C MET A 97 -19.38 5.96 10.46
N PRO A 98 -20.52 6.01 11.17
CA PRO A 98 -20.67 5.35 12.46
C PRO A 98 -21.08 3.87 12.24
N PRO A 99 -20.17 2.88 12.39
CA PRO A 99 -20.56 1.48 12.33
C PRO A 99 -21.49 1.15 13.52
N ALA A 100 -22.36 0.18 13.30
CA ALA A 100 -23.12 -0.45 14.36
C ALA A 100 -22.27 -1.56 14.99
N CYS A 101 -21.92 -1.42 16.27
CA CYS A 101 -21.17 -2.41 17.03
C CYS A 101 -22.12 -3.19 17.96
N HIS A 102 -22.08 -4.51 17.88
CA HIS A 102 -22.89 -5.41 18.71
C HIS A 102 -22.04 -6.52 19.32
N PRO A 103 -22.42 -7.09 20.47
CA PRO A 103 -21.83 -8.35 20.91
C PRO A 103 -22.16 -9.46 19.89
N SER A 104 -21.16 -10.26 19.52
CA SER A 104 -21.39 -11.48 18.73
C SER A 104 -21.90 -12.59 19.66
N HIS A 105 -22.80 -13.43 19.15
CA HIS A 105 -23.24 -14.65 19.85
C HIS A 105 -22.22 -15.79 19.77
N LYS A 106 -21.19 -15.63 18.94
CA LYS A 106 -20.16 -16.63 18.73
C LYS A 106 -19.03 -16.41 19.74
N GLU A 107 -18.57 -17.50 20.34
CA GLU A 107 -17.36 -17.47 21.15
C GLU A 107 -16.12 -17.45 20.25
N PRO A 108 -15.09 -16.65 20.58
CA PRO A 108 -13.82 -16.66 19.88
C PRO A 108 -13.22 -18.07 19.82
N SER A 109 -12.61 -18.42 18.69
CA SER A 109 -11.90 -19.69 18.60
C SER A 109 -10.62 -19.67 19.46
N ASP A 110 -10.31 -20.78 20.11
CA ASP A 110 -9.07 -20.95 20.88
C ASP A 110 -7.82 -20.61 20.08
N PHE A 111 -7.81 -20.96 18.78
CA PHE A 111 -6.69 -20.67 17.88
C PHE A 111 -6.47 -19.16 17.72
N GLU A 112 -7.54 -18.40 17.55
CA GLU A 112 -7.48 -16.96 17.41
C GLU A 112 -7.03 -16.28 18.71
N LEU A 113 -7.53 -16.75 19.86
CA LEU A 113 -7.08 -16.25 21.17
C LEU A 113 -5.60 -16.50 21.41
N ARG A 114 -5.07 -17.68 21.03
CA ARG A 114 -3.63 -17.96 21.09
C ARG A 114 -2.83 -17.02 20.18
N GLY A 115 -3.32 -16.75 18.97
CA GLY A 115 -2.69 -15.80 18.05
C GLY A 115 -2.62 -14.39 18.64
N ILE A 116 -3.71 -13.90 19.23
CA ILE A 116 -3.75 -12.59 19.88
C ILE A 116 -2.78 -12.54 21.07
N ARG A 117 -2.74 -13.58 21.91
CA ARG A 117 -1.83 -13.66 23.06
C ARG A 117 -0.37 -13.59 22.59
N TYR A 118 -0.01 -14.39 21.60
CA TYR A 118 1.34 -14.39 21.03
C TYR A 118 1.74 -13.03 20.46
N GLU A 119 0.86 -12.37 19.70
CA GLU A 119 1.14 -11.03 19.18
C GLU A 119 1.28 -9.98 20.28
N THR A 120 0.50 -10.10 21.36
CA THR A 120 0.54 -9.16 22.49
C THR A 120 1.86 -9.31 23.25
N GLU A 121 2.24 -10.55 23.60
CA GLU A 121 3.51 -10.87 24.28
C GLU A 121 4.72 -10.49 23.42
N LYS A 122 4.64 -10.67 22.10
CA LYS A 122 5.68 -10.22 21.17
C LYS A 122 5.87 -8.70 21.22
N ARG A 123 4.78 -7.92 21.27
CA ARG A 123 4.86 -6.44 21.36
C ARG A 123 5.39 -5.97 22.72
N GLU A 124 5.15 -6.72 23.78
CA GLU A 124 5.64 -6.43 25.13
C GLU A 124 7.13 -6.78 25.29
N SER A 125 7.57 -7.86 24.64
CA SER A 125 8.96 -8.35 24.72
C SER A 125 9.91 -7.63 23.76
N GLU A 126 9.43 -7.09 22.64
CA GLU A 126 10.25 -6.25 21.79
C GLU A 126 10.58 -4.95 22.54
N PRO A 127 11.85 -4.69 22.91
CA PRO A 127 12.22 -3.46 23.58
C PRO A 127 11.79 -2.32 22.66
N HIS A 128 10.95 -1.44 23.19
CA HIS A 128 10.54 -0.24 22.49
C HIS A 128 11.82 0.55 22.23
N VAL A 129 12.43 0.37 21.06
CA VAL A 129 13.50 1.24 20.59
C VAL A 129 12.78 2.57 20.39
N PRO A 130 12.99 3.57 21.28
CA PRO A 130 12.43 4.88 21.01
C PRO A 130 12.94 5.25 19.64
N ARG A 131 12.02 5.40 18.69
CA ARG A 131 12.31 5.84 17.33
C ARG A 131 13.08 7.14 17.51
N SER A 132 14.40 7.05 17.40
CA SER A 132 15.32 8.09 17.86
C SER A 132 14.84 9.42 17.33
N GLU A 133 14.53 10.35 18.22
CA GLU A 133 14.36 11.75 17.90
C GLU A 133 15.56 12.16 17.04
N GLN A 134 15.33 12.31 15.74
CA GLN A 134 16.27 12.97 14.87
C GLN A 134 16.29 14.43 15.32
N ARG A 135 17.21 14.76 16.24
CA ARG A 135 17.49 16.14 16.61
C ARG A 135 17.78 16.91 15.33
N PRO A 136 16.98 17.95 15.00
CA PRO A 136 17.34 18.86 13.93
C PRO A 136 18.66 19.53 14.32
N VAL A 137 19.62 19.53 13.40
CA VAL A 137 20.83 20.32 13.54
C VAL A 137 20.41 21.79 13.55
N ALA A 138 20.52 22.44 14.70
CA ALA A 138 20.22 23.86 14.85
C ALA A 138 21.24 24.68 14.05
N LEU A 139 20.78 25.35 12.99
CA LEU A 139 21.46 26.50 12.40
C LEU A 139 20.94 27.77 13.10
N ALA A 140 21.87 28.70 13.31
CA ALA A 140 21.75 29.89 14.16
C ALA A 140 20.56 30.82 13.81
N PRO A 141 20.08 31.62 14.78
CA PRO A 141 18.81 32.32 14.69
C PRO A 141 18.88 33.71 14.02
N GLN A 142 17.70 34.09 13.50
CA GLN A 142 17.20 35.42 13.17
C GLN A 142 17.35 35.88 11.72
N GLU A 143 16.43 35.40 10.89
CA GLU A 143 15.73 36.31 9.98
C GLU A 143 14.26 36.37 10.38
N SER A 144 13.72 37.58 10.52
CA SER A 144 12.33 37.78 10.88
C SER A 144 11.41 37.18 9.82
N MET A 145 10.27 36.63 10.23
CA MET A 145 9.21 36.12 9.34
C MET A 145 8.82 37.12 8.23
N ALA A 146 8.98 38.42 8.49
CA ALA A 146 8.80 39.48 7.50
C ALA A 146 9.87 39.45 6.39
N SER A 147 11.14 39.15 6.69
CA SER A 147 12.22 39.07 5.69
C SER A 147 12.05 37.86 4.77
N LEU A 148 11.55 36.74 5.30
CA LEU A 148 11.23 35.54 4.52
C LEU A 148 10.01 35.74 3.60
N LEU A 149 8.95 36.38 4.11
CA LEU A 149 7.79 36.74 3.29
C LEU A 149 8.17 37.80 2.24
N GLN A 150 9.03 38.76 2.58
CA GLN A 150 9.57 39.75 1.64
C GLN A 150 10.42 39.07 0.55
N ALA A 151 11.29 38.11 0.88
CA ALA A 151 12.09 37.38 -0.10
C ALA A 151 11.23 36.58 -1.08
N LEU A 152 10.17 35.92 -0.60
CA LEU A 152 9.21 35.18 -1.43
C LEU A 152 8.39 36.11 -2.35
N LEU A 153 7.96 37.27 -1.86
CA LEU A 153 7.21 38.26 -2.65
C LEU A 153 8.11 39.00 -3.66
N THR A 154 9.38 39.25 -3.31
CA THR A 154 10.34 39.95 -4.19
C THR A 154 10.78 39.06 -5.36
N PHE A 155 10.78 37.74 -5.17
CA PHE A 155 11.07 36.78 -6.25
C PHE A 155 9.98 36.74 -7.33
N GLN A 156 8.74 37.09 -7.00
CA GLN A 156 7.62 37.10 -7.94
C GLN A 156 7.48 38.40 -8.75
N SER A 157 8.17 39.49 -8.37
CA SER A 157 7.89 40.82 -8.92
C SER A 157 8.91 41.35 -9.95
N LYS A 158 10.04 40.65 -10.19
CA LYS A 158 11.12 41.18 -11.06
C LYS A 158 11.29 40.56 -12.46
N ARG A 159 10.42 39.65 -12.91
CA ARG A 159 10.41 39.23 -14.32
C ARG A 159 8.97 39.06 -14.79
N GLY A 160 8.56 39.92 -15.72
CA GLY A 160 7.27 39.85 -16.39
C GLY A 160 7.18 38.61 -17.26
N GLY A 161 6.63 37.54 -16.68
CA GLY A 161 6.36 36.26 -17.31
C GLY A 161 6.38 35.15 -16.25
N PRO A 162 5.48 34.14 -16.32
CA PRO A 162 5.61 32.96 -15.48
C PRO A 162 7.01 32.37 -15.67
N PRO A 163 7.68 31.91 -14.59
CA PRO A 163 8.98 31.26 -14.73
C PRO A 163 8.85 30.12 -15.75
N PRO A 164 9.83 29.91 -16.65
CA PRO A 164 9.84 28.73 -17.49
C PRO A 164 9.79 27.51 -16.56
N LYS A 165 8.63 26.86 -16.55
CA LYS A 165 8.44 25.58 -15.86
C LYS A 165 9.07 24.53 -16.76
N ASP A 166 10.38 24.45 -16.75
CA ASP A 166 11.10 23.37 -17.43
C ASP A 166 10.80 22.08 -16.66
N ARG A 167 9.75 21.39 -17.11
CA ARG A 167 9.48 20.00 -16.71
C ARG A 167 10.63 19.18 -17.28
N VAL A 168 11.60 18.84 -16.45
CA VAL A 168 12.67 17.93 -16.88
C VAL A 168 12.04 16.54 -16.98
N ALA A 169 12.04 15.96 -18.19
CA ALA A 169 11.44 14.64 -18.50
C ALA A 169 12.14 13.45 -17.80
N GLY A 170 13.16 13.75 -17.00
CA GLY A 170 13.96 12.84 -16.20
C GLY A 170 15.07 13.64 -15.53
N ILE A 171 15.74 13.09 -14.53
CA ILE A 171 16.92 13.76 -13.94
C ILE A 171 18.05 13.88 -14.97
N ASP A 172 18.11 12.93 -15.90
CA ASP A 172 19.04 12.87 -17.03
C ASP A 172 18.47 11.95 -18.14
N ASP A 173 19.12 11.92 -19.32
CA ASP A 173 18.72 11.09 -20.46
C ASP A 173 18.78 9.58 -20.19
N ALA A 174 19.59 9.14 -19.23
CA ALA A 174 19.65 7.73 -18.85
C ALA A 174 18.40 7.35 -18.06
N ARG A 175 17.98 8.20 -17.11
CA ARG A 175 16.81 8.00 -16.26
C ARG A 175 15.50 8.22 -16.97
N SER A 176 15.45 9.14 -17.93
CA SER A 176 14.28 9.31 -18.79
C SER A 176 13.96 8.00 -19.52
N ARG A 177 14.93 7.15 -19.84
CA ARG A 177 14.65 5.86 -20.53
C ARG A 177 13.98 4.81 -19.65
N ILE A 178 14.28 4.79 -18.35
CA ILE A 178 13.76 3.80 -17.39
C ILE A 178 12.48 4.29 -16.74
N SER A 179 12.40 5.60 -16.55
CA SER A 179 11.27 6.24 -15.93
C SER A 179 11.06 7.60 -16.58
N LYS A 180 10.51 7.59 -17.80
CA LYS A 180 10.05 8.80 -18.52
C LYS A 180 9.12 9.67 -17.68
N TYR A 181 8.53 9.09 -16.63
CA TYR A 181 7.40 9.66 -15.90
C TYR A 181 7.51 9.56 -14.37
N CYS A 182 8.65 9.11 -13.78
CA CYS A 182 8.86 9.30 -12.34
C CYS A 182 9.17 10.77 -12.07
N LEU A 183 8.12 11.51 -11.71
CA LEU A 183 8.26 12.78 -11.05
C LEU A 183 8.77 12.52 -9.62
N VAL A 184 10.08 12.50 -9.44
CA VAL A 184 10.64 12.51 -8.08
C VAL A 184 10.82 13.95 -7.65
N TYR A 185 9.88 14.43 -6.84
CA TYR A 185 9.99 15.73 -6.21
C TYR A 185 10.84 15.62 -4.95
N TYR A 186 11.96 16.33 -4.90
CA TYR A 186 12.59 16.67 -3.63
C TYR A 186 11.84 17.86 -3.03
N MET A 187 11.00 17.60 -2.04
CA MET A 187 10.40 18.66 -1.24
C MET A 187 11.13 18.76 0.09
N LEU A 188 11.88 19.85 0.28
CA LEU A 188 12.36 20.23 1.60
C LEU A 188 11.16 20.70 2.41
N LEU A 189 10.63 19.80 3.24
CA LEU A 189 9.58 20.12 4.20
C LEU A 189 10.24 20.78 5.41
N LEU A 190 10.24 22.11 5.43
CA LEU A 190 10.58 22.90 6.61
C LEU A 190 9.28 23.09 7.41
N GLU A 191 9.23 22.51 8.61
CA GLU A 191 8.17 22.54 9.64
C GLU A 191 6.93 21.63 9.51
N GLU A 192 6.45 21.18 10.68
CA GLU A 192 5.40 20.17 10.90
C GLU A 192 4.00 20.57 10.40
N GLY A 193 3.78 21.83 10.01
CA GLY A 193 2.49 22.35 9.55
C GLY A 193 2.12 22.04 8.10
N LEU A 194 3.07 21.61 7.25
CA LEU A 194 2.85 21.52 5.79
C LEU A 194 2.27 20.18 5.31
N LEU A 195 2.18 19.16 6.16
CA LEU A 195 1.64 17.84 5.79
C LEU A 195 0.18 17.90 5.31
N HIS A 196 -0.58 18.90 5.74
CA HIS A 196 -1.98 19.05 5.34
C HIS A 196 -2.14 19.72 3.96
N VAL A 197 -1.09 20.38 3.45
CA VAL A 197 -1.11 21.18 2.20
C VAL A 197 -0.62 20.36 1.00
N THR A 198 0.11 19.27 1.20
CA THR A 198 0.75 18.55 0.09
C THR A 198 -0.23 17.74 -0.75
N ARG A 199 -1.24 17.08 -0.18
CA ARG A 199 -2.08 16.16 -0.99
C ARG A 199 -3.09 16.87 -1.90
N SER A 200 -3.75 17.93 -1.43
CA SER A 200 -4.74 18.68 -2.22
C SER A 200 -4.09 19.62 -3.22
N THR A 201 -3.02 20.31 -2.83
CA THR A 201 -2.34 21.31 -3.66
C THR A 201 -1.52 20.66 -4.78
N ILE A 202 -0.80 19.57 -4.50
CA ILE A 202 -0.06 18.82 -5.53
C ILE A 202 -1.03 18.19 -6.55
N GLY A 203 -2.16 17.66 -6.09
CA GLY A 203 -3.19 17.11 -6.98
C GLY A 203 -3.82 18.17 -7.91
N HIS A 204 -4.09 19.38 -7.39
CA HIS A 204 -4.72 20.45 -8.16
C HIS A 204 -3.75 21.16 -9.13
N GLU A 205 -2.48 21.37 -8.78
CA GLU A 205 -1.52 22.06 -9.66
C GLU A 205 -1.03 21.19 -10.82
N ILE A 206 -0.98 19.86 -10.64
CA ILE A 206 -0.70 18.92 -11.73
C ILE A 206 -1.82 18.94 -12.77
N ALA A 207 -3.07 19.11 -12.34
CA ALA A 207 -4.23 19.21 -13.23
C ALA A 207 -4.39 20.60 -13.89
N GLY A 208 -3.83 21.66 -13.29
CA GLY A 208 -4.05 23.05 -13.72
C GLY A 208 -3.06 23.65 -14.71
N SER A 209 -1.94 22.99 -15.04
CA SER A 209 -1.01 23.51 -16.07
C SER A 209 -1.49 23.14 -17.48
N SER A 210 -2.32 24.00 -18.04
CA SER A 210 -2.78 23.96 -19.44
C SER A 210 -1.61 23.93 -20.42
N GLY A 211 -1.47 22.82 -21.17
CA GLY A 211 -0.55 22.73 -22.32
C GLY A 211 0.03 21.34 -22.56
N SER A 212 0.10 20.48 -21.54
CA SER A 212 0.53 19.09 -21.65
C SER A 212 -0.51 18.25 -20.94
N THR A 213 -1.43 17.65 -21.72
CA THR A 213 -2.37 16.65 -21.21
C THR A 213 -1.54 15.48 -20.68
N PHE A 214 -1.24 15.51 -19.39
CA PHE A 214 -0.65 14.39 -18.67
C PHE A 214 -1.73 13.31 -18.61
N LYS A 215 -1.86 12.53 -19.69
CA LYS A 215 -2.51 11.23 -19.62
C LYS A 215 -1.53 10.35 -18.85
N PRO A 216 -1.80 9.97 -17.60
CA PRO A 216 -1.03 8.89 -16.99
C PRO A 216 -1.08 7.70 -17.94
N ASP A 217 0.02 6.95 -17.98
CA ASP A 217 0.37 5.93 -18.98
C ASP A 217 -0.50 4.66 -18.91
N LEU A 218 -1.81 4.85 -18.72
CA LEU A 218 -2.86 3.84 -18.84
C LEU A 218 -2.77 3.12 -20.18
N GLU A 219 -2.40 3.83 -21.25
CA GLU A 219 -2.24 3.25 -22.58
C GLU A 219 -1.10 2.20 -22.61
N CYS A 220 0.05 2.44 -21.96
CA CYS A 220 1.09 1.40 -21.88
C CYS A 220 0.73 0.25 -20.92
N VAL A 221 -0.02 0.52 -19.85
CA VAL A 221 -0.51 -0.55 -18.94
C VAL A 221 -1.51 -1.45 -19.68
N ASP A 222 -2.46 -0.87 -20.41
CA ASP A 222 -3.44 -1.62 -21.20
C ASP A 222 -2.77 -2.40 -22.35
N ALA A 223 -1.76 -1.79 -23.00
CA ALA A 223 -0.96 -2.47 -24.01
C ALA A 223 -0.19 -3.67 -23.42
N LEU A 224 0.40 -3.52 -22.23
CA LEU A 224 1.07 -4.61 -21.53
C LEU A 224 0.09 -5.72 -21.14
N GLU A 225 -1.07 -5.40 -20.56
CA GLU A 225 -2.09 -6.39 -20.20
C GLU A 225 -2.57 -7.17 -21.42
N THR A 226 -2.75 -6.50 -22.54
CA THR A 226 -3.08 -7.14 -23.83
C THR A 226 -1.96 -8.08 -24.28
N GLU A 227 -0.70 -7.64 -24.18
CA GLU A 227 0.46 -8.46 -24.53
C GLU A 227 0.59 -9.70 -23.64
N LEU A 228 0.52 -9.55 -22.32
CA LEU A 228 0.59 -10.66 -21.37
C LEU A 228 -0.60 -11.62 -21.54
N GLY A 229 -1.79 -11.10 -21.86
CA GLY A 229 -2.96 -11.89 -22.21
C GLY A 229 -2.72 -12.76 -23.45
N ARG A 230 -2.11 -12.19 -24.50
CA ARG A 230 -1.72 -12.94 -25.70
C ARG A 230 -0.69 -14.04 -25.40
N VAL A 231 0.33 -13.72 -24.59
CA VAL A 231 1.36 -14.71 -24.18
C VAL A 231 0.73 -15.86 -23.38
N ASN A 232 -0.24 -15.56 -22.51
CA ASN A 232 -1.00 -16.57 -21.76
C ASN A 232 -1.79 -17.50 -22.68
N GLN A 233 -2.52 -16.94 -23.64
CA GLN A 233 -3.34 -17.70 -24.59
C GLN A 233 -2.49 -18.64 -25.46
N LEU A 234 -1.28 -18.22 -25.83
CA LEU A 234 -0.34 -19.04 -26.58
C LEU A 234 0.39 -20.07 -25.72
N GLY A 235 0.22 -20.05 -24.41
CA GLY A 235 0.94 -20.94 -23.49
C GLY A 235 2.46 -20.78 -23.54
N SER A 236 2.97 -19.63 -24.03
CA SER A 236 4.41 -19.45 -24.26
C SER A 236 5.18 -19.23 -22.96
N LEU A 237 4.51 -18.79 -21.89
CA LEU A 237 5.06 -18.70 -20.55
C LEU A 237 4.11 -19.33 -19.53
N PRO A 238 4.64 -19.92 -18.44
CA PRO A 238 3.82 -20.35 -17.32
C PRO A 238 3.03 -19.18 -16.72
N TYR A 239 1.77 -19.42 -16.36
CA TYR A 239 0.90 -18.41 -15.75
C TYR A 239 1.55 -17.71 -14.54
N THR A 240 2.28 -18.45 -13.71
CA THR A 240 3.00 -17.89 -12.55
C THR A 240 3.99 -16.80 -12.95
N MET A 241 4.70 -16.95 -14.08
CA MET A 241 5.62 -15.92 -14.57
C MET A 241 4.87 -14.67 -15.03
N LEU A 242 3.74 -14.85 -15.72
CA LEU A 242 2.89 -13.74 -16.15
C LEU A 242 2.33 -12.97 -14.95
N PHE A 243 1.94 -13.68 -13.90
CA PHE A 243 1.50 -13.06 -12.64
C PHE A 243 2.62 -12.25 -11.98
N LEU A 244 3.85 -12.77 -11.95
CA LEU A 244 5.01 -12.07 -11.39
C LEU A 244 5.37 -10.83 -12.22
N LEU A 245 5.31 -10.90 -13.54
CA LEU A 245 5.51 -9.75 -14.43
C LEU A 245 4.47 -8.66 -14.16
N LYS A 246 3.19 -9.02 -14.02
CA LYS A 246 2.12 -8.08 -13.65
C LYS A 246 2.36 -7.45 -12.28
N ALA A 247 2.86 -8.21 -11.32
CA ALA A 247 3.19 -7.71 -9.98
C ALA A 247 4.35 -6.71 -10.00
N LEU A 248 5.33 -6.82 -10.91
CA LEU A 248 6.41 -5.83 -11.06
C LEU A 248 5.87 -4.45 -11.44
N VAL A 249 4.87 -4.40 -12.33
CA VAL A 249 4.23 -3.14 -12.75
C VAL A 249 3.26 -2.61 -11.70
N THR A 250 2.39 -3.48 -11.18
CA THR A 250 1.33 -3.08 -10.24
C THR A 250 1.92 -2.49 -8.94
N ASN A 251 3.09 -2.97 -8.54
CA ASN A 251 3.82 -2.46 -7.38
C ASN A 251 4.85 -1.36 -7.71
N ASN A 252 4.86 -0.86 -8.96
CA ASN A 252 5.76 0.19 -9.45
C ASN A 252 7.27 -0.13 -9.31
N TYR A 253 7.65 -1.41 -9.33
CA TYR A 253 9.07 -1.77 -9.39
C TYR A 253 9.67 -1.46 -10.77
N LEU A 254 8.88 -1.66 -11.84
CA LEU A 254 9.32 -1.47 -13.22
C LEU A 254 8.24 -0.82 -14.08
N HIS A 255 8.67 -0.08 -15.09
CA HIS A 255 7.80 0.53 -16.09
C HIS A 255 7.12 -0.55 -16.97
N PRO A 256 5.85 -0.36 -17.41
CA PRO A 256 5.16 -1.32 -18.27
C PRO A 256 5.95 -1.70 -19.53
N THR A 257 6.60 -0.73 -20.18
CA THR A 257 7.44 -0.97 -21.37
C THR A 257 8.60 -1.94 -21.09
N VAL A 258 9.30 -1.76 -19.97
CA VAL A 258 10.43 -2.62 -19.56
C VAL A 258 9.92 -4.03 -19.29
N VAL A 259 8.77 -4.17 -18.63
CA VAL A 259 8.16 -5.48 -18.34
C VAL A 259 7.67 -6.17 -19.62
N GLY A 260 7.13 -5.43 -20.60
CA GLY A 260 6.76 -5.99 -21.90
C GLY A 260 7.97 -6.51 -22.67
N GLU A 261 9.07 -5.76 -22.70
CA GLU A 261 10.34 -6.22 -23.28
C GLU A 261 10.90 -7.45 -22.56
N LEU A 262 10.86 -7.44 -21.23
CA LEU A 262 11.25 -8.59 -20.40
C LEU A 262 10.41 -9.83 -20.71
N ALA A 263 9.09 -9.67 -20.86
CA ALA A 263 8.18 -10.76 -21.24
C ALA A 263 8.55 -11.36 -22.61
N ARG A 264 8.85 -10.52 -23.61
CA ARG A 264 9.29 -10.98 -24.94
C ARG A 264 10.58 -11.77 -24.87
N GLN A 265 11.55 -11.32 -24.07
CA GLN A 265 12.81 -12.04 -23.92
C GLN A 265 12.63 -13.39 -23.22
N LEU A 266 11.79 -13.45 -22.18
CA LEU A 266 11.43 -14.71 -21.52
C LEU A 266 10.72 -15.68 -22.48
N VAL A 267 9.81 -15.18 -23.32
CA VAL A 267 9.16 -16.02 -24.35
C VAL A 267 10.21 -16.61 -25.31
N SER A 268 11.15 -15.81 -25.78
CA SER A 268 12.25 -16.29 -26.63
C SER A 268 13.06 -17.38 -25.92
N ASP A 269 13.49 -17.11 -24.69
CA ASP A 269 14.25 -18.04 -23.85
C ASP A 269 13.50 -19.38 -23.60
N PHE A 270 12.19 -19.34 -23.41
CA PHE A 270 11.36 -20.53 -23.23
C PHE A 270 11.06 -21.28 -24.54
N SER A 271 11.00 -20.57 -25.66
CA SER A 271 10.79 -21.18 -26.98
C SER A 271 12.01 -21.97 -27.46
N HIS A 272 13.22 -21.57 -27.03
CA HIS A 272 14.47 -22.27 -27.30
C HIS A 272 14.68 -23.52 -26.44
N LYS A 273 13.64 -24.02 -25.72
CA LYS A 273 13.68 -25.30 -25.02
C LYS A 273 13.99 -26.45 -25.97
N THR A 274 15.26 -26.79 -26.09
CA THR A 274 15.73 -28.11 -26.50
C THR A 274 15.18 -29.12 -25.48
N ARG A 275 14.39 -30.09 -25.97
CA ARG A 275 13.72 -31.13 -25.18
C ARG A 275 14.70 -31.73 -24.15
N GLY A 276 14.62 -31.29 -22.88
CA GLY A 276 15.39 -31.85 -21.77
C GLY A 276 16.20 -30.85 -20.93
N VAL A 277 16.41 -29.60 -21.37
CA VAL A 277 17.11 -28.59 -20.55
C VAL A 277 16.08 -27.77 -19.75
N GLU A 278 16.32 -27.63 -18.44
CA GLU A 278 15.50 -26.80 -17.56
C GLU A 278 15.33 -25.38 -18.11
N PRO A 279 14.18 -24.72 -17.81
CA PRO A 279 13.98 -23.35 -18.24
C PRO A 279 15.11 -22.45 -17.70
N PRO A 280 15.61 -21.50 -18.49
CA PRO A 280 16.73 -20.63 -18.11
C PRO A 280 16.38 -19.65 -16.97
N THR A 281 15.12 -19.62 -16.53
CA THR A 281 14.68 -18.78 -15.42
C THR A 281 13.63 -19.52 -14.59
N SER A 282 13.81 -19.55 -13.28
CA SER A 282 12.91 -20.20 -12.31
C SER A 282 12.04 -19.20 -11.57
N ILE A 283 10.92 -19.67 -11.00
CA ILE A 283 10.02 -18.86 -10.16
C ILE A 283 10.78 -18.31 -8.95
N GLU A 284 11.70 -19.10 -8.41
CA GLU A 284 12.57 -18.76 -7.29
C GLU A 284 13.52 -17.60 -7.64
N ALA A 285 14.01 -17.54 -8.88
CA ALA A 285 14.80 -16.40 -9.35
C ALA A 285 13.98 -15.10 -9.35
N PHE A 286 12.72 -15.15 -9.77
CA PHE A 286 11.82 -14.00 -9.66
C PHE A 286 11.53 -13.60 -8.21
N LYS A 287 11.30 -14.56 -7.31
CA LYS A 287 11.10 -14.25 -5.87
C LYS A 287 12.33 -13.53 -5.30
N LYS A 288 13.53 -13.97 -5.65
CA LYS A 288 14.78 -13.31 -5.27
C LYS A 288 14.93 -11.95 -5.94
N LEU A 289 14.46 -11.76 -7.18
CA LEU A 289 14.40 -10.46 -7.82
C LEU A 289 13.54 -9.49 -7.02
N PHE A 290 12.33 -9.89 -6.58
CA PHE A 290 11.49 -9.04 -5.73
C PHE A 290 12.13 -8.65 -4.39
N GLN A 291 13.03 -9.47 -3.87
CA GLN A 291 13.77 -9.17 -2.64
C GLN A 291 14.95 -8.22 -2.88
N ALA A 292 15.56 -8.28 -4.07
CA ALA A 292 16.77 -7.53 -4.41
C ALA A 292 16.50 -6.23 -5.18
N ILE A 293 15.40 -6.16 -5.93
CA ILE A 293 15.06 -4.99 -6.74
C ILE A 293 14.56 -3.86 -5.84
N GLU A 294 15.30 -2.76 -5.83
CA GLU A 294 14.90 -1.55 -5.12
C GLU A 294 13.83 -0.80 -5.92
N CYS A 295 12.98 -0.01 -5.26
CA CYS A 295 12.15 0.93 -5.99
C CYS A 295 13.04 1.96 -6.70
N PRO A 296 12.74 2.34 -7.96
CA PRO A 296 13.53 3.35 -8.68
C PRO A 296 13.61 4.66 -7.88
N SER A 297 14.82 5.03 -7.47
CA SER A 297 15.11 6.28 -6.75
C SER A 297 16.07 7.15 -7.57
N PRO A 298 16.06 8.49 -7.40
CA PRO A 298 17.05 9.40 -8.00
C PRO A 298 18.50 9.10 -7.67
N GLN A 299 18.77 8.23 -6.70
CA GLN A 299 20.12 7.84 -6.32
C GLN A 299 20.46 6.42 -6.81
N SER A 300 19.45 5.64 -7.21
CA SER A 300 19.66 4.30 -7.74
C SER A 300 20.29 4.35 -9.12
N ASP A 301 21.09 3.33 -9.42
CA ASP A 301 21.69 3.15 -10.73
C ASP A 301 20.61 2.79 -11.77
N PRO A 302 20.42 3.61 -12.81
CA PRO A 302 19.51 3.35 -13.92
C PRO A 302 19.70 1.96 -14.55
N SER A 303 20.95 1.50 -14.68
CA SER A 303 21.27 0.28 -15.42
C SER A 303 20.59 -0.96 -14.82
N ARG A 304 20.37 -0.97 -13.50
CA ARG A 304 19.74 -2.08 -12.74
C ARG A 304 18.31 -2.37 -13.17
N PHE A 305 17.63 -1.39 -13.78
CA PHE A 305 16.24 -1.49 -14.22
C PHE A 305 16.11 -1.77 -15.73
N THR A 306 17.23 -2.03 -16.41
CA THR A 306 17.22 -2.37 -17.83
C THR A 306 17.01 -3.87 -18.02
N VAL A 307 16.33 -4.23 -19.11
CA VAL A 307 16.01 -5.64 -19.42
C VAL A 307 17.25 -6.54 -19.46
N PRO A 308 18.39 -6.15 -20.08
CA PRO A 308 19.59 -7.00 -20.09
C PRO A 308 20.12 -7.32 -18.69
N ASN A 309 20.13 -6.33 -17.79
CA ASN A 309 20.63 -6.50 -16.44
C ASN A 309 19.68 -7.35 -15.58
N ILE A 310 18.36 -7.15 -15.74
CA ILE A 310 17.34 -7.97 -15.07
C ILE A 310 17.43 -9.43 -15.54
N MET A 311 17.57 -9.65 -16.85
CA MET A 311 17.72 -11.01 -17.39
C MET A 311 19.04 -11.68 -16.98
N ALA A 312 20.13 -10.92 -16.93
CA ALA A 312 21.40 -11.43 -16.41
C ALA A 312 21.26 -11.89 -14.96
N TYR A 313 20.65 -11.06 -14.10
CA TYR A 313 20.37 -11.40 -12.71
C TYR A 313 19.48 -12.64 -12.57
N LEU A 314 18.40 -12.72 -13.35
CA LEU A 314 17.47 -13.87 -13.31
C LEU A 314 18.17 -15.18 -13.71
N ARG A 315 19.01 -15.15 -14.74
CA ARG A 315 19.77 -16.32 -15.22
C ARG A 315 20.83 -16.76 -14.22
N GLU A 316 21.60 -15.81 -13.69
CA GLU A 316 22.61 -16.06 -12.66
C GLU A 316 21.96 -16.68 -11.41
N THR A 317 20.84 -16.11 -10.97
CA THR A 317 20.11 -16.61 -9.81
C THR A 317 19.51 -18.00 -10.06
N ALA A 318 19.00 -18.26 -11.26
CA ALA A 318 18.50 -19.58 -11.64
C ALA A 318 19.64 -20.61 -11.66
N TRP A 319 20.81 -20.24 -12.18
CA TRP A 319 22.01 -21.08 -12.16
C TRP A 319 22.39 -21.50 -10.74
N PHE A 320 22.54 -20.56 -9.80
CA PHE A 320 22.89 -20.89 -8.42
C PHE A 320 21.84 -21.73 -7.68
N ASN A 321 20.57 -21.66 -8.09
CA ASN A 321 19.52 -22.51 -7.52
C ASN A 321 19.61 -23.95 -8.01
N ASN A 322 20.02 -24.16 -9.26
CA ASN A 322 20.00 -25.47 -9.89
C ASN A 322 21.34 -26.18 -9.81
N TYR A 323 22.45 -25.45 -9.69
CA TYR A 323 23.82 -25.98 -9.67
C TYR A 323 24.55 -25.64 -8.38
N ASP A 324 25.44 -26.53 -7.94
CA ASP A 324 26.41 -26.26 -6.86
C ASP A 324 27.66 -25.53 -7.38
N GLU A 325 28.59 -25.19 -6.49
CA GLU A 325 29.84 -24.48 -6.84
C GLU A 325 30.73 -25.29 -7.79
N SER A 326 30.51 -26.60 -7.90
CA SER A 326 31.21 -27.50 -8.82
C SER A 326 30.51 -27.64 -10.19
N GLY A 327 29.37 -26.96 -10.38
CA GLY A 327 28.58 -27.02 -11.60
C GLY A 327 27.75 -28.31 -11.73
N GLN A 328 27.61 -29.11 -10.67
CA GLN A 328 26.73 -30.27 -10.66
C GLN A 328 25.29 -29.86 -10.30
N THR A 329 24.31 -30.52 -10.89
CA THR A 329 22.89 -30.27 -10.59
C THR A 329 22.61 -30.66 -9.14
N LYS A 330 22.11 -29.72 -8.32
CA LYS A 330 21.73 -29.96 -6.91
C LYS A 330 20.63 -31.02 -6.76
N PHE A 331 19.84 -31.21 -7.81
CA PHE A 331 18.81 -32.25 -7.89
C PHE A 331 19.12 -33.11 -9.12
N PRO A 332 19.80 -34.26 -8.97
CA PRO A 332 19.95 -35.18 -10.07
C PRO A 332 18.56 -35.59 -10.55
N LEU A 333 18.25 -35.31 -11.82
CA LEU A 333 17.01 -35.74 -12.46
C LEU A 333 16.93 -37.26 -12.29
N CYS A 334 15.98 -37.71 -11.48
CA CYS A 334 15.69 -39.12 -11.29
C CYS A 334 15.34 -39.67 -12.67
N SER A 335 16.25 -40.44 -13.27
CA SER A 335 16.08 -41.08 -14.56
C SER A 335 14.84 -41.96 -14.48
N GLN A 336 13.71 -41.48 -15.01
CA GLN A 336 12.53 -42.30 -15.21
C GLN A 336 12.87 -43.32 -16.30
N SER A 337 13.14 -44.54 -15.84
CA SER A 337 13.26 -45.77 -16.64
C SER A 337 11.90 -46.27 -17.09
#